data_AF-A0A2N6GD93-F1
#
_entry.id   AF-A0A2N6GD93-F1
#
_cell.length_a   1.000
_cell.length_b   1.000
_cell.length_c   1.000
_cell.angle_alpha   90.00
_cell.angle_beta   90.00
_cell.angle_gamma   90.00
#
_symmetry.space_group_name_H-M   'P 1'
#
loop_
_entity.id
_entity.type
_entity.pdbx_description
1 polymer ?
#
loop_
_entity_poly.entity_id
_entity_poly.type
_entity_poly.pdbx_seq_one_letter_code
_entity_poly.pdbx_strand_id
1 'polypeptide(L)' 'MPYFIYNIDPKKQLTYLDNNPNYREAREQARGLRAAQAEDDKGTIKIVFAQNQNEAERLLQATREAPVIGDD' A
#
# COMPACT_ATOMS: atom_id res chain seq x y z
N MET A 1 -4.03 -7.77 -13.78
CA MET A 1 -3.96 -6.64 -12.82
C MET A 1 -2.96 -7.04 -11.75
N PRO A 2 -1.81 -6.38 -11.63
CA PRO A 2 -0.82 -6.68 -10.61
C PRO A 2 -1.16 -6.03 -9.25
N TYR A 3 -0.43 -6.44 -8.23
CA TYR A 3 -0.42 -5.87 -6.91
C TYR A 3 0.78 -4.93 -6.80
N PHE A 4 0.53 -3.63 -6.62
CA PHE A 4 1.56 -2.63 -6.41
C PHE A 4 1.83 -2.48 -4.91
N ILE A 5 3.10 -2.25 -4.57
CA ILE A 5 3.57 -2.02 -3.21
C ILE A 5 4.09 -0.59 -3.12
N TYR A 6 3.61 0.13 -2.12
CA TYR A 6 4.01 1.51 -1.84
C TYR A 6 4.41 1.68 -0.37
N ASN A 7 5.41 2.52 -0.11
CA ASN A 7 5.59 3.13 1.20
C ASN A 7 4.79 4.44 1.25
N ILE A 8 4.06 4.66 2.34
CA ILE A 8 3.29 5.87 2.57
C ILE A 8 3.85 6.56 3.80
N ASP A 9 4.54 7.68 3.60
CA ASP A 9 5.12 8.42 4.72
C ASP A 9 4.01 9.10 5.57
N PRO A 10 4.34 9.61 6.78
CA PRO A 10 3.39 10.36 7.60
C PRO A 10 2.85 11.65 6.94
N LYS A 11 3.53 12.17 5.91
CA LYS A 11 3.09 13.32 5.10
C LYS A 11 2.20 12.90 3.93
N LYS A 12 1.79 11.62 3.85
CA LYS A 12 1.00 11.00 2.78
C LYS A 12 1.67 11.01 1.41
N GLN A 13 3.01 11.11 1.36
CA GLN A 13 3.77 10.91 0.14
C GLN A 13 3.84 9.43 -0.19
N LEU A 14 3.53 9.10 -1.44
CA LEU A 14 3.57 7.74 -1.96
C LEU A 14 4.92 7.49 -2.61
N THR A 15 5.63 6.47 -2.13
CA THR A 15 6.86 5.98 -2.76
C THR A 15 6.59 4.61 -3.34
N TYR A 16 6.63 4.48 -4.66
CA TYR A 16 6.53 3.19 -5.33
C TYR A 16 7.75 2.32 -4.97
N LEU A 17 7.49 1.07 -4.58
CA LEU A 17 8.54 0.12 -4.22
C LEU A 17 8.66 -0.98 -5.27
N ASP A 18 7.57 -1.69 -5.55
CA ASP A 18 7.55 -2.78 -6.53
C ASP A 18 6.12 -3.15 -6.96
N ASN A 19 5.97 -4.04 -7.94
CA ASN A 19 4.70 -4.67 -8.28
C ASN A 19 4.87 -6.17 -8.57
N ASN A 20 3.82 -6.95 -8.30
CA ASN A 20 3.83 -8.39 -8.50
C ASN A 20 2.54 -8.88 -9.18
N PRO A 21 2.59 -9.91 -10.02
CA PRO A 21 1.41 -10.42 -10.71
C PRO A 21 0.42 -11.13 -9.77
N ASN A 22 0.87 -11.60 -8.60
CA ASN A 22 0.03 -12.27 -7.62
C ASN A 22 0.20 -11.70 -6.21
N TYR A 23 -0.83 -11.92 -5.38
CA TYR A 23 -0.88 -11.39 -4.02
C TYR A 23 0.15 -12.06 -3.09
N ARG A 24 0.48 -13.34 -3.33
CA ARG A 24 1.38 -14.11 -2.47
C ARG A 24 2.77 -13.49 -2.47
N GLU A 25 3.33 -13.27 -3.66
CA GLU A 25 4.62 -12.63 -3.85
C GLU A 25 4.60 -11.19 -3.30
N ALA A 26 3.55 -10.42 -3.62
CA ALA A 26 3.41 -9.06 -3.11
C ALA A 26 3.40 -9.01 -1.57
N ARG A 27 2.74 -9.97 -0.93
CA ARG A 27 2.66 -10.07 0.52
C ARG A 27 4.00 -10.44 1.15
N GLU A 28 4.71 -11.41 0.56
CA GLU A 28 6.03 -11.82 1.03
C GLU A 28 7.04 -10.67 0.90
N GLN A 29 7.06 -9.99 -0.24
CA GLN A 29 7.88 -8.80 -0.43
C GLN A 29 7.54 -7.69 0.56
N ALA A 30 6.25 -7.35 0.72
CA ALA A 30 5.83 -6.31 1.66
C ALA A 30 6.19 -6.67 3.12
N ARG A 31 6.21 -7.96 3.48
CA ARG A 31 6.69 -8.41 4.79
C ARG A 31 8.19 -8.19 4.93
N GLY A 32 8.97 -8.54 3.91
CA GLY A 32 10.41 -8.29 3.89
C GLY A 32 10.74 -6.80 3.98
N LEU A 33 10.03 -5.96 3.23
CA LEU A 33 10.16 -4.50 3.27
C LEU A 33 9.88 -3.95 4.67
N ARG A 34 8.80 -4.38 5.32
CA ARG A 34 8.49 -3.98 6.71
C ARG A 34 9.55 -4.42 7.70
N ALA A 35 10.11 -5.62 7.53
CA ALA A 35 11.19 -6.11 8.40
C ALA A 35 12.51 -5.36 8.18
N ALA A 36 12.72 -4.79 6.98
CA ALA A 36 13.88 -3.97 6.62
C ALA A 36 13.68 -2.46 6.90
N GLN A 37 12.50 -2.03 7.35
CA GLN A 37 12.28 -0.63 7.73
C GLN A 37 13.14 -0.28 8.94
N ALA A 38 13.84 0.85 8.87
CA ALA A 38 14.56 1.40 10.00
C ALA A 38 13.58 1.86 11.09
N GLU A 39 14.01 1.89 12.35
CA GLU A 39 13.18 2.39 13.47
C GLU A 39 12.70 3.84 13.26
N ASP A 40 13.47 4.64 12.52
CA ASP A 40 13.10 6.02 12.15
C ASP A 40 12.14 6.11 10.94
N ASP A 41 11.97 5.02 10.16
CA ASP A 41 11.03 5.01 9.05
C ASP A 41 9.61 4.79 9.56
N LYS A 42 8.89 5.91 9.74
CA LYS A 42 7.47 5.93 10.12
C LYS A 42 6.52 5.70 8.94
N GLY A 43 7.05 5.32 7.78
CA GLY A 43 6.27 4.98 6.61
C GLY A 43 5.45 3.70 6.79
N THR A 44 4.29 3.63 6.15
CA THR A 44 3.43 2.45 6.13
C THR A 44 3.50 1.76 4.78
N ILE A 45 3.97 0.51 4.76
CA ILE A 45 3.96 -0.32 3.55
C ILE A 45 2.53 -0.82 3.27
N LYS A 46 1.96 -0.43 2.13
CA LYS A 46 0.66 -0.89 1.63
C LYS A 46 0.79 -1.65 0.31
N ILE A 47 -0.10 -2.61 0.13
CA ILE A 47 -0.29 -3.34 -1.12
C ILE A 47 -1.64 -2.91 -1.69
N VAL A 48 -1.69 -2.59 -2.98
CA VAL A 48 -2.91 -2.20 -3.69
C VAL A 48 -3.02 -2.97 -5.00
N PHE A 49 -4.22 -3.48 -5.28
CA PHE A 49 -4.52 -4.14 -6.53
C PHE A 49 -5.02 -3.10 -7.53
N ALA A 50 -4.33 -2.94 -8.66
CA ALA A 50 -4.67 -1.95 -9.67
C ALA A 50 -4.27 -2.43 -11.07
N GLN A 51 -4.74 -1.75 -12.11
CA GLN A 51 -4.34 -2.01 -13.49
C GLN A 51 -2.98 -1.40 -13.81
N ASN A 52 -2.66 -0.24 -13.22
CA ASN A 52 -1.41 0.50 -13.42
C ASN A 52 -1.06 1.36 -12.19
N GLN A 53 0.12 2.00 -12.19
CA GLN A 53 0.58 2.85 -11.08
C GLN A 53 -0.32 4.07 -10.84
N ASN A 54 -0.79 4.76 -11.89
CA ASN A 54 -1.68 5.91 -11.73
C ASN A 54 -2.97 5.55 -10.98
N GLU A 55 -3.56 4.39 -11.30
CA GLU A 55 -4.73 3.89 -10.60
C GLU A 55 -4.39 3.48 -9.16
N ALA A 56 -3.24 2.82 -8.95
CA ALA A 56 -2.76 2.47 -7.62
C ALA A 56 -2.62 3.70 -6.71
N GLU A 57 -2.01 4.78 -7.20
CA GLU A 57 -1.86 6.04 -6.47
C GLU A 57 -3.20 6.69 -6.16
N ARG A 58 -4.14 6.71 -7.11
CA ARG A 58 -5.51 7.19 -6.88
C ARG A 58 -6.21 6.39 -5.79
N LEU A 59 -6.12 5.06 -5.82
CA LEU A 59 -6.73 4.19 -4.79
C LEU A 59 -6.09 4.38 -3.41
N LEU A 60 -4.80 4.68 -3.36
CA LEU A 60 -4.07 4.96 -2.11
C LEU A 60 -4.37 6.35 -1.54
N GLN A 61 -4.61 7.34 -2.41
CA GLN A 61 -4.98 8.71 -2.04
C GLN A 61 -6.48 8.88 -1.75
N ALA A 62 -7.32 8.02 -2.33
CA ALA A 62 -8.75 8.02 -2.05
C ALA A 62 -8.97 7.83 -0.55
N THR A 63 -9.50 8.87 0.11
CA THR A 63 -9.94 8.81 1.50
C THR A 63 -10.91 7.63 1.60
N ARG A 64 -10.50 6.54 2.27
CA ARG A 64 -11.45 5.48 2.64
C ARG A 64 -12.52 6.14 3.48
N GLU A 65 -13.75 6.22 2.97
CA GLU A 65 -14.91 6.45 3.81
C GLU A 65 -14.88 5.34 4.87
N ALA A 66 -14.85 5.74 6.15
CA ALA A 66 -14.99 4.79 7.24
C ALA A 66 -16.30 4.02 7.00
N PRO A 67 -16.34 2.69 7.23
CA PRO A 67 -17.61 1.99 7.18
C PRO A 67 -18.58 2.72 8.11
N VAL A 68 -19.70 3.18 7.58
CA VAL A 68 -20.82 3.65 8.40
C VAL A 68 -21.20 2.45 9.25
N ILE A 69 -20.81 2.48 10.53
CA ILE A 69 -21.26 1.52 11.52
C ILE A 69 -22.76 1.80 11.66
N GLY A 70 -23.57 1.01 10.97
CA GLY A 70 -25.00 0.95 11.23
C GLY A 70 -25.17 0.31 12.61
N ASP A 71 -25.58 1.13 13.57
CA ASP A 71 -26.08 0.73 14.88
C ASP A 71 -27.54 0.31 14.67
N ASP A 72 -27.86 -0.98 14.88
CA ASP A 72 -29.22 -1.50 15.08
C ASP A 72 -29.19 -2.56 16.19
#